data_AF-A0AAW9KLM4-F1
#
_entry.id   AF-A0AAW9KLM4-F1
#
_cell.length_a   1.000
_cell.length_b   1.000
_cell.length_c   1.000
_cell.angle_alpha   90.00
_cell.angle_beta   90.00
_cell.angle_gamma   90.00
#
_symmetry.space_group_name_H-M   'P 1'
#
loop_
_entity.id
_entity.type
_entity.pdbx_description
1 polymer ?
#
loop_
_entity_poly.entity_id
_entity_poly.type
_entity_poly.pdbx_seq_one_letter_code
_entity_poly.pdbx_strand_id
1 'polypeptide(L)'
;MSPTIQRREFLAALGAGLAGLSGCVGNLPGSGGDVERTIYVGAYHWGFIIVDESGEEQERIRLQRDDVLRVVAFNALARQAVQSLPASIRDALPDHEALEERNEERIPPPSNGDFHELLEEANEQYPDHSLAIMPSGQVHMGGGMMMHPVALPRDATRPIVRQLGATRRGDYTLSCLTYCGYGHPYMEIDGGIVIG
;
A
#
# COMPACT_ATOMS: atom_id res chain seq x y z
N MET A 1 58.12 16.69 60.90
CA MET A 1 57.08 17.33 60.06
C MET A 1 56.39 16.23 59.27
N SER A 2 55.09 16.03 59.49
CA SER A 2 54.23 15.09 58.76
C SER A 2 53.28 15.90 57.88
N PRO A 3 52.48 15.32 56.95
CA PRO A 3 52.64 14.11 56.13
C PRO A 3 52.14 14.32 54.67
N THR A 4 52.34 13.35 53.77
CA THR A 4 51.31 12.90 52.78
C THR A 4 51.81 11.57 52.18
N ILE A 5 51.31 10.37 52.55
CA ILE A 5 50.02 9.74 52.22
C ILE A 5 49.85 9.64 50.68
N GLN A 6 49.65 8.49 50.03
CA GLN A 6 49.52 7.07 50.43
C GLN A 6 49.66 6.18 49.18
N ARG A 7 50.34 5.04 49.38
CA ARG A 7 49.98 3.65 49.00
C ARG A 7 49.42 3.39 47.59
N ARG A 8 50.25 2.75 46.75
CA ARG A 8 50.28 1.28 46.46
C ARG A 8 49.07 0.83 45.65
N GLU A 9 49.23 0.65 44.34
CA GLU A 9 49.62 -0.64 43.71
C GLU A 9 48.66 -1.77 44.09
N PHE A 10 47.97 -2.35 43.10
CA PHE A 10 48.06 -3.79 42.88
C PHE A 10 47.61 -4.16 41.46
N LEU A 11 48.40 -5.05 40.87
CA LEU A 11 48.39 -5.55 39.49
C LEU A 11 47.33 -6.63 39.24
N ALA A 12 47.15 -6.92 37.94
CA ALA A 12 46.80 -8.22 37.35
C ALA A 12 45.31 -8.63 37.48
N ALA A 13 44.66 -9.33 36.54
CA ALA A 13 45.03 -9.92 35.27
C ALA A 13 43.74 -10.47 34.61
N LEU A 14 43.84 -10.74 33.29
CA LEU A 14 43.16 -11.82 32.54
C LEU A 14 41.62 -11.83 32.43
N GLY A 15 41.15 -12.08 31.20
CA GLY A 15 39.91 -12.84 30.99
C GLY A 15 39.08 -12.36 29.82
N ALA A 16 39.01 -13.17 28.77
CA ALA A 16 38.19 -12.97 27.59
C ALA A 16 36.68 -12.88 27.92
N GLY A 17 35.94 -12.14 27.10
CA GLY A 17 34.48 -12.13 27.15
C GLY A 17 33.87 -11.28 26.03
N LEU A 18 33.44 -11.94 24.96
CA LEU A 18 32.54 -11.39 23.95
C LEU A 18 31.24 -10.93 24.62
N ALA A 19 31.10 -9.62 24.85
CA ALA A 19 29.83 -9.04 25.25
C ALA A 19 29.02 -8.73 23.99
N GLY A 20 28.18 -9.69 23.59
CA GLY A 20 27.12 -9.46 22.62
C GLY A 20 26.22 -8.33 23.14
N LEU A 21 26.01 -7.31 22.30
CA LEU A 21 24.99 -6.31 22.53
C LEU A 21 23.63 -6.99 22.36
N SER A 22 23.12 -7.52 23.46
CA SER A 22 21.71 -7.83 23.65
C SER A 22 20.93 -6.51 23.52
N GLY A 23 20.46 -6.25 22.31
CA GLY A 23 19.45 -5.23 22.08
C GLY A 23 18.15 -5.72 22.71
N CYS A 24 17.73 -5.06 23.79
CA CYS A 24 16.39 -5.19 24.34
C CYS A 24 15.37 -4.84 23.25
N VAL A 25 14.78 -5.86 22.63
CA VAL A 25 13.59 -5.69 21.79
C VAL A 25 12.45 -5.43 22.77
N GLY A 26 12.19 -4.16 23.04
CA GLY A 26 10.99 -3.71 23.73
C GLY A 26 9.79 -4.17 22.91
N ASN A 27 9.11 -5.19 23.40
CA ASN A 27 7.86 -5.68 22.84
C ASN A 27 6.80 -4.60 23.10
N LEU A 28 6.52 -3.76 22.11
CA LEU A 28 5.39 -2.84 22.12
C LEU A 28 4.10 -3.69 22.10
N PRO A 29 3.12 -3.42 22.99
CA PRO A 29 1.81 -4.06 22.91
C PRO A 29 1.14 -3.60 21.61
N GLY A 30 0.94 -4.53 20.68
CA GLY A 30 0.41 -4.28 19.33
C GLY A 30 1.25 -4.88 18.19
N SER A 31 2.35 -5.58 18.50
CA SER A 31 3.14 -6.28 17.48
C SER A 31 2.49 -7.61 17.08
N GLY A 32 2.08 -7.70 15.81
CA GLY A 32 2.16 -8.90 14.99
C GLY A 32 1.06 -9.94 15.18
N GLY A 33 -0.11 -9.72 14.57
CA GLY A 33 -0.73 -10.85 13.87
C GLY A 33 0.21 -11.21 12.71
N ASP A 34 0.46 -12.51 12.51
CA ASP A 34 1.11 -12.95 11.28
C ASP A 34 0.30 -12.41 10.10
N VAL A 35 0.95 -11.94 9.04
CA VAL A 35 0.21 -11.44 7.88
C VAL A 35 -0.35 -12.62 7.11
N GLU A 36 -1.67 -12.80 7.15
CA GLU A 36 -2.35 -13.88 6.44
C GLU A 36 -2.38 -13.64 4.93
N ARG A 37 -2.38 -12.37 4.49
CA ARG A 37 -2.35 -12.04 3.06
C ARG A 37 -1.63 -10.74 2.76
N THR A 38 -0.81 -10.75 1.71
CA THR A 38 -0.24 -9.53 1.11
C THR A 38 -0.84 -9.32 -0.27
N ILE A 39 -1.27 -8.08 -0.56
CA ILE A 39 -1.70 -7.65 -1.89
C ILE A 39 -0.92 -6.39 -2.30
N TYR A 40 -0.73 -6.25 -3.61
CA TYR A 40 -0.15 -5.10 -4.27
C TYR A 40 -1.26 -4.39 -5.03
N VAL A 41 -1.45 -3.11 -4.75
CA VAL A 41 -2.51 -2.31 -5.37
C VAL A 41 -1.88 -1.19 -6.18
N GLY A 42 -1.93 -1.34 -7.50
CA GLY A 42 -1.47 -0.33 -8.45
C GLY A 42 -2.62 0.58 -8.85
N ALA A 43 -2.53 1.87 -8.52
CA ALA A 43 -3.46 2.88 -9.04
C ALA A 43 -2.96 3.39 -10.39
N TYR A 44 -3.79 3.28 -11.42
CA TYR A 44 -3.58 3.90 -12.72
C TYR A 44 -4.77 4.81 -13.03
N HIS A 45 -4.70 5.59 -14.10
CA HIS A 45 -5.81 6.48 -14.44
C HIS A 45 -7.11 5.71 -14.57
N TRP A 46 -8.04 6.09 -13.69
CA TRP A 46 -9.42 5.63 -13.64
C TRP A 46 -9.61 4.17 -13.23
N GLY A 47 -8.57 3.47 -12.77
CA GLY A 47 -8.73 2.10 -12.26
C GLY A 47 -7.66 1.66 -11.27
N PHE A 48 -7.85 0.46 -10.72
CA PHE A 48 -6.89 -0.21 -9.86
C PHE A 48 -6.55 -1.59 -10.41
N ILE A 49 -5.32 -2.02 -10.19
CA ILE A 49 -4.87 -3.40 -10.37
C ILE A 49 -4.62 -3.97 -8.98
N ILE A 50 -5.12 -5.18 -8.71
CA ILE A 50 -4.80 -5.92 -7.48
C ILE A 50 -3.98 -7.14 -7.88
N VAL A 51 -2.78 -7.29 -7.35
CA VAL A 51 -1.91 -8.46 -7.58
C VAL A 51 -1.60 -9.11 -6.24
N ASP A 52 -1.61 -10.44 -6.18
CA ASP A 52 -1.22 -11.16 -4.98
C ASP A 52 0.32 -11.29 -4.84
N GLU A 53 0.80 -12.02 -3.86
CA GLU A 53 2.25 -12.19 -3.66
C GLU A 53 2.94 -13.03 -4.74
N SER A 54 2.19 -13.84 -5.48
CA SER A 54 2.70 -14.70 -6.54
C SER A 54 2.87 -13.95 -7.87
N GLY A 55 2.24 -12.78 -8.01
CA GLY A 55 2.20 -12.05 -9.28
C GLY A 55 0.92 -12.33 -10.09
N GLU A 56 -0.10 -12.93 -9.49
CA GLU A 56 -1.39 -13.15 -10.15
C GLU A 56 -2.34 -11.98 -9.91
N GLU A 57 -2.92 -11.43 -10.98
CA GLU A 57 -3.96 -10.40 -10.87
C GLU A 57 -5.24 -10.99 -10.27
N GLN A 58 -5.85 -10.26 -9.33
CA GLN A 58 -7.01 -10.68 -8.57
C GLN A 58 -8.17 -9.73 -8.82
N GLU A 59 -9.32 -10.26 -9.25
CA GLU A 59 -10.55 -9.47 -9.32
C GLU A 59 -11.09 -9.15 -7.92
N ARG A 60 -10.83 -10.04 -6.95
CA ARG A 60 -11.38 -9.95 -5.59
C ARG A 60 -10.52 -10.69 -4.57
N ILE A 61 -10.36 -10.07 -3.41
CA ILE A 61 -9.63 -10.62 -2.27
C ILE A 61 -10.61 -11.14 -1.22
N ARG A 62 -10.50 -12.42 -0.85
CA ARG A 62 -11.33 -13.02 0.21
C ARG A 62 -10.55 -13.18 1.50
N LEU A 63 -11.07 -12.65 2.60
CA LEU A 63 -10.49 -12.74 3.94
C LEU A 63 -11.49 -13.37 4.90
N GLN A 64 -10.98 -14.02 5.93
CA GLN A 64 -11.76 -14.35 7.11
C GLN A 64 -11.75 -13.19 8.10
N ARG A 65 -12.74 -13.18 8.98
CA ARG A 65 -12.72 -12.27 10.12
C ARG A 65 -11.43 -12.48 10.93
N ASP A 66 -10.85 -11.35 11.34
CA ASP A 66 -9.62 -11.25 12.13
C ASP A 66 -8.31 -11.54 11.35
N ASP A 67 -8.38 -11.86 10.05
CA ASP A 67 -7.21 -11.84 9.17
C ASP A 67 -6.56 -10.43 9.14
N VAL A 68 -5.24 -10.39 9.02
CA VAL A 68 -4.41 -9.22 8.79
C VAL A 68 -4.02 -9.16 7.32
N LEU A 69 -4.58 -8.18 6.62
CA LEU A 69 -4.23 -7.86 5.24
C LEU A 69 -3.08 -6.84 5.21
N ARG A 70 -1.99 -7.19 4.54
CA ARG A 70 -0.96 -6.22 4.14
C ARG A 70 -1.27 -5.69 2.74
N VAL A 71 -1.40 -4.37 2.63
CA VAL A 71 -1.60 -3.66 1.36
C VAL A 71 -0.33 -2.90 1.01
N VAL A 72 0.22 -3.17 -0.17
CA VAL A 72 1.34 -2.44 -0.77
C VAL A 72 0.79 -1.61 -1.93
N ALA A 73 0.48 -0.34 -1.66
CA ALA A 73 -0.16 0.55 -2.62
C ALA A 73 0.85 1.46 -3.33
N PHE A 74 0.68 1.67 -4.63
CA PHE A 74 1.55 2.53 -5.44
C PHE A 74 0.79 3.15 -6.61
N ASN A 75 1.32 4.25 -7.14
CA ASN A 75 0.89 4.81 -8.41
C ASN A 75 1.64 4.08 -9.54
N ALA A 76 0.93 3.55 -10.53
CA ALA A 76 1.51 2.78 -11.65
C ALA A 76 2.44 3.65 -12.53
N LEU A 77 2.23 4.96 -12.55
CA LEU A 77 3.10 5.90 -13.27
C LEU A 77 4.35 6.29 -12.45
N ALA A 78 4.40 5.96 -11.16
CA ALA A 78 5.53 6.25 -10.30
C ALA A 78 6.68 5.25 -10.53
N ARG A 79 7.47 5.51 -11.58
CA ARG A 79 8.53 4.61 -12.07
C ARG A 79 9.46 4.10 -10.97
N GLN A 80 9.88 4.95 -10.04
CA GLN A 80 10.78 4.56 -8.96
C GLN A 80 10.09 3.64 -7.94
N ALA A 81 8.85 3.96 -7.54
CA ALA A 81 8.06 3.09 -6.69
C ALA A 81 7.82 1.71 -7.35
N VAL A 82 7.42 1.69 -8.62
CA VAL A 82 7.24 0.45 -9.39
C VAL A 82 8.54 -0.34 -9.48
N GLN A 83 9.68 0.30 -9.79
CA GLN A 83 10.98 -0.36 -9.86
C GLN A 83 11.42 -1.00 -8.54
N SER A 84 10.94 -0.48 -7.41
CA SER A 84 11.23 -1.02 -6.07
C SER A 84 10.39 -2.25 -5.68
N LEU A 85 9.36 -2.59 -6.48
CA LEU A 85 8.54 -3.78 -6.27
C LEU A 85 9.31 -5.07 -6.63
N PRO A 86 8.91 -6.23 -6.09
CA PRO A 86 9.43 -7.52 -6.53
C PRO A 86 9.22 -7.72 -8.04
N ALA A 87 10.14 -8.45 -8.69
CA ALA A 87 10.08 -8.68 -10.14
C ALA A 87 8.76 -9.31 -10.58
N SER A 88 8.27 -10.33 -9.86
CA SER A 88 6.98 -10.99 -10.14
C SER A 88 5.80 -10.00 -10.18
N ILE A 89 5.82 -8.98 -9.33
CA ILE A 89 4.77 -7.96 -9.30
C ILE A 89 4.90 -6.98 -10.45
N ARG A 90 6.13 -6.54 -10.77
CA ARG A 90 6.38 -5.61 -11.89
C ARG A 90 6.00 -6.23 -13.22
N ASP A 91 6.34 -7.51 -13.40
CA ASP A 91 6.10 -8.25 -14.64
C ASP A 91 4.61 -8.61 -14.82
N ALA A 92 3.82 -8.56 -13.74
CA ALA A 92 2.38 -8.78 -13.75
C ALA A 92 1.57 -7.52 -14.09
N LEU A 93 2.17 -6.32 -14.10
CA LEU A 93 1.45 -5.09 -14.39
C LEU A 93 1.12 -5.02 -15.90
N PRO A 94 -0.16 -4.81 -16.26
CA PRO A 94 -0.51 -4.53 -17.64
C PRO A 94 0.17 -3.26 -18.14
N ASP A 95 0.43 -3.20 -19.45
CA ASP A 95 0.94 -1.99 -20.08
C ASP A 95 -0.17 -0.93 -20.25
N HIS A 96 0.23 0.24 -20.74
CA HIS A 96 -0.68 1.38 -20.86
C HIS A 96 -1.85 1.11 -21.81
N GLU A 97 -1.60 0.44 -22.93
CA GLU A 97 -2.60 0.14 -23.96
C GLU A 97 -3.68 -0.81 -23.40
N ALA A 98 -3.27 -1.87 -22.69
CA ALA A 98 -4.21 -2.77 -22.05
C ALA A 98 -5.05 -2.09 -20.95
N LEU A 99 -4.48 -1.12 -20.23
CA LEU A 99 -5.21 -0.38 -19.21
C LEU A 99 -6.21 0.63 -19.80
N GLU A 100 -5.87 1.22 -20.94
CA GLU A 100 -6.75 2.10 -21.71
C GLU A 100 -7.94 1.31 -22.28
N GLU A 101 -7.70 0.16 -22.89
CA GLU A 101 -8.77 -0.73 -23.40
C GLU A 101 -9.75 -1.12 -22.30
N ARG A 102 -9.25 -1.55 -21.12
CA ARG A 102 -10.08 -1.86 -19.95
C ARG A 102 -10.93 -0.67 -19.48
N ASN A 103 -10.41 0.55 -19.64
CA ASN A 103 -11.13 1.75 -19.28
C ASN A 103 -12.24 2.06 -20.28
N GLU A 104 -11.99 1.90 -21.58
CA GLU A 104 -13.02 2.06 -22.62
C GLU A 104 -14.19 1.07 -22.46
N GLU A 105 -13.91 -0.15 -22.02
CA GLU A 105 -14.95 -1.18 -21.78
C GLU A 105 -15.85 -0.86 -20.58
N ARG A 106 -15.31 -0.18 -19.57
CA ARG A 106 -15.95 -0.02 -18.25
C ARG A 106 -16.53 1.37 -18.03
N ILE A 107 -15.93 2.39 -18.62
CA ILE A 107 -16.31 3.79 -18.41
C ILE A 107 -17.22 4.22 -19.57
N PRO A 108 -18.38 4.83 -19.28
CA PRO A 108 -19.23 5.38 -20.33
C PRO A 108 -18.43 6.30 -21.27
N PRO A 109 -18.70 6.28 -22.58
CA PRO A 109 -17.99 7.14 -23.51
C PRO A 109 -18.28 8.63 -23.19
N PRO A 110 -17.28 9.51 -23.35
CA PRO A 110 -17.46 10.93 -23.11
C PRO A 110 -18.46 11.53 -24.11
N SER A 111 -19.26 12.50 -23.66
CA SER A 111 -20.21 13.20 -24.51
C SER A 111 -19.53 14.21 -25.46
N ASN A 112 -18.27 14.57 -25.18
CA ASN A 112 -17.43 15.45 -25.98
C ASN A 112 -15.95 15.09 -25.76
N GLY A 113 -15.13 15.22 -26.81
CA GLY A 113 -13.74 14.77 -26.82
C GLY A 113 -13.59 13.28 -27.10
N ASP A 114 -12.34 12.85 -27.24
CA ASP A 114 -11.98 11.44 -27.38
C ASP A 114 -11.46 10.85 -26.05
N PHE A 115 -11.64 9.55 -25.85
CA PHE A 115 -11.22 8.88 -24.61
C PHE A 115 -9.71 9.00 -24.39
N HIS A 116 -8.94 8.84 -25.46
CA HIS A 116 -7.49 8.93 -25.45
C HIS A 116 -7.03 10.34 -25.06
N GLU A 117 -7.61 11.38 -25.68
CA GLU A 117 -7.28 12.78 -25.37
C GLU A 117 -7.56 13.12 -23.90
N LEU A 118 -8.67 12.64 -23.34
CA LEU A 118 -9.01 12.84 -21.93
C LEU A 118 -8.04 12.09 -21.00
N LEU A 119 -7.55 10.92 -21.42
CA LEU A 119 -6.59 10.13 -20.66
C LEU A 119 -5.21 10.80 -20.67
N GLU A 120 -4.76 11.28 -21.82
CA GLU A 120 -3.55 12.10 -21.95
C GLU A 120 -3.64 13.35 -21.08
N GLU A 121 -4.75 14.08 -21.15
CA GLU A 121 -4.99 15.27 -20.31
C GLU A 121 -4.87 14.92 -18.83
N ALA A 122 -5.49 13.82 -18.39
CA ALA A 122 -5.46 13.40 -17.00
C ALA A 122 -4.05 12.96 -16.56
N ASN A 123 -3.28 12.30 -17.42
CA ASN A 123 -1.88 11.93 -17.17
C ASN A 123 -0.98 13.15 -16.94
N GLU A 124 -1.27 14.26 -17.63
CA GLU A 124 -0.51 15.50 -17.53
C GLU A 124 -0.95 16.36 -16.34
N GLN A 125 -2.25 16.60 -16.21
CA GLN A 125 -2.79 17.58 -15.25
C GLN A 125 -3.12 16.97 -13.88
N TYR A 126 -3.52 15.70 -13.84
CA TYR A 126 -3.97 15.01 -12.64
C TYR A 126 -3.27 13.65 -12.45
N PRO A 127 -1.94 13.64 -12.35
CA PRO A 127 -1.16 12.40 -12.34
C PRO A 127 -1.24 11.61 -11.03
N ASP A 128 -1.74 12.22 -9.96
CA ASP A 128 -1.76 11.66 -8.62
C ASP A 128 -3.05 10.91 -8.34
N HIS A 129 -2.96 9.89 -7.50
CA HIS A 129 -4.10 9.10 -7.07
C HIS A 129 -4.16 9.02 -5.54
N SER A 130 -5.20 8.36 -5.04
CA SER A 130 -5.21 7.84 -3.68
C SER A 130 -5.85 6.46 -3.66
N LEU A 131 -5.68 5.78 -2.53
CA LEU A 131 -6.38 4.54 -2.25
C LEU A 131 -7.05 4.65 -0.89
N ALA A 132 -8.36 4.43 -0.87
CA ALA A 132 -9.15 4.17 0.31
C ALA A 132 -9.78 2.77 0.21
N ILE A 133 -10.05 2.15 1.36
CA ILE A 133 -10.83 0.90 1.43
C ILE A 133 -12.00 1.15 2.38
N MET A 134 -13.22 1.07 1.84
CA MET A 134 -14.44 1.44 2.54
C MET A 134 -15.55 0.40 2.32
N PRO A 135 -16.54 0.30 3.24
CA PRO A 135 -17.67 -0.61 3.03
C PRO A 135 -18.39 -0.33 1.70
N SER A 136 -18.72 -1.39 0.97
CA SER A 136 -19.40 -1.31 -0.33
C SER A 136 -20.82 -0.78 -0.19
N GLY A 137 -21.32 -0.11 -1.22
CA GLY A 137 -22.67 0.47 -1.25
C GLY A 137 -22.91 1.65 -0.28
N GLN A 138 -21.93 2.02 0.54
CA GLN A 138 -22.02 3.20 1.40
C GLN A 138 -21.40 4.40 0.68
N VAL A 139 -22.25 5.24 0.10
CA VAL A 139 -21.82 6.47 -0.53
C VAL A 139 -21.30 7.44 0.55
N HIS A 140 -19.99 7.44 0.72
CA HIS A 140 -19.14 8.52 1.24
C HIS A 140 -19.33 9.07 2.68
N MET A 141 -20.35 8.72 3.47
CA MET A 141 -20.49 9.30 4.82
C MET A 141 -21.21 8.38 5.82
N GLY A 142 -20.45 7.60 6.61
CA GLY A 142 -20.96 7.06 7.88
C GLY A 142 -20.41 5.70 8.32
N GLY A 143 -20.06 4.82 7.38
CA GLY A 143 -19.40 3.54 7.69
C GLY A 143 -17.92 3.72 7.87
N GLY A 144 -17.40 3.49 9.08
CA GLY A 144 -15.97 3.60 9.34
C GLY A 144 -15.14 2.84 8.31
N MET A 145 -14.23 3.54 7.63
CA MET A 145 -13.34 3.00 6.60
C MET A 145 -12.47 1.87 7.16
N MET A 146 -12.16 0.87 6.33
CA MET A 146 -11.14 -0.13 6.65
C MET A 146 -9.74 0.47 6.49
N MET A 147 -9.56 1.31 5.47
CA MET A 147 -8.36 2.10 5.26
C MET A 147 -8.73 3.54 4.87
N HIS A 148 -8.30 4.50 5.69
CA HIS A 148 -8.37 5.91 5.32
C HIS A 148 -7.54 6.20 4.06
N PRO A 149 -7.89 7.23 3.27
CA PRO A 149 -7.21 7.52 2.03
C PRO A 149 -5.71 7.73 2.23
N VAL A 150 -4.90 7.03 1.45
CA VAL A 150 -3.47 7.28 1.33
C VAL A 150 -3.17 7.91 -0.02
N ALA A 151 -2.40 8.99 -0.05
CA ALA A 151 -1.99 9.64 -1.29
C ALA A 151 -0.97 8.76 -2.04
N LEU A 152 -1.13 8.65 -3.35
CA LEU A 152 -0.27 7.88 -4.26
C LEU A 152 0.26 8.84 -5.35
N PRO A 153 1.30 9.64 -5.04
CA PRO A 153 1.79 10.63 -5.97
C PRO A 153 2.62 10.00 -7.10
N ARG A 154 2.60 10.58 -8.29
CA ARG A 154 3.34 10.10 -9.47
C ARG A 154 4.86 10.16 -9.28
N ASP A 155 5.36 11.01 -8.40
CA ASP A 155 6.79 11.13 -8.09
C ASP A 155 7.23 10.26 -6.90
N ALA A 156 6.34 9.40 -6.39
CA ALA A 156 6.67 8.50 -5.29
C ALA A 156 7.89 7.62 -5.63
N THR A 157 8.84 7.56 -4.70
CA THR A 157 10.04 6.72 -4.84
C THR A 157 9.88 5.33 -4.25
N ARG A 158 8.82 5.11 -3.46
CA ARG A 158 8.53 3.86 -2.75
C ARG A 158 7.02 3.64 -2.64
N PRO A 159 6.55 2.38 -2.63
CA PRO A 159 5.16 2.07 -2.32
C PRO A 159 4.81 2.37 -0.86
N ILE A 160 3.53 2.58 -0.61
CA ILE A 160 2.96 2.74 0.72
C ILE A 160 2.54 1.37 1.25
N VAL A 161 2.98 1.04 2.46
CA VAL A 161 2.58 -0.21 3.13
C VAL A 161 1.61 0.08 4.26
N ARG A 162 0.50 -0.66 4.31
CA ARG A 162 -0.48 -0.66 5.41
C ARG A 162 -0.80 -2.08 5.83
N GLN A 163 -1.04 -2.28 7.12
CA GLN A 163 -1.60 -3.52 7.66
C GLN A 163 -2.99 -3.21 8.21
N LEU A 164 -3.97 -3.99 7.80
CA LEU A 164 -5.38 -3.75 8.04
C LEU A 164 -5.99 -5.02 8.64
N GLY A 165 -6.67 -4.89 9.79
CA GLY A 165 -7.41 -6.00 10.38
C GLY A 165 -8.78 -6.16 9.74
N ALA A 166 -9.13 -7.38 9.35
CA ALA A 166 -10.42 -7.77 8.81
C ALA A 166 -11.49 -7.90 9.92
N THR A 167 -11.76 -6.80 10.63
CA THR A 167 -12.53 -6.81 11.89
C THR A 167 -14.05 -6.89 11.71
N ARG A 168 -14.57 -6.49 10.55
CA ARG A 168 -16.00 -6.43 10.26
C ARG A 168 -16.30 -7.16 8.95
N ARG A 169 -17.30 -8.05 8.98
CA ARG A 169 -17.78 -8.77 7.81
C ARG A 169 -18.41 -7.83 6.78
N GLY A 170 -18.38 -8.27 5.52
CA GLY A 170 -19.01 -7.57 4.40
C GLY A 170 -18.06 -7.33 3.24
N ASP A 171 -18.58 -6.63 2.25
CA ASP A 171 -17.87 -6.28 1.03
C ASP A 171 -17.27 -4.88 1.17
N TYR A 172 -16.08 -4.68 0.62
CA TYR A 172 -15.32 -3.44 0.68
C TYR A 172 -14.85 -3.02 -0.71
N THR A 173 -15.03 -1.74 -0.99
CA THR A 173 -14.67 -1.06 -2.22
C THR A 173 -13.29 -0.45 -2.10
N LEU A 174 -12.44 -0.64 -3.11
CA LEU A 174 -11.25 0.18 -3.31
C LEU A 174 -11.69 1.41 -4.08
N SER A 175 -11.34 2.61 -3.60
CA SER A 175 -11.76 3.86 -4.23
C SER A 175 -10.64 4.89 -4.24
N CYS A 176 -10.54 5.66 -5.33
CA CYS A 176 -9.69 6.83 -5.42
C CYS A 176 -10.47 8.07 -4.98
N LEU A 177 -9.96 8.80 -3.98
CA LEU A 177 -10.57 10.04 -3.50
C LEU A 177 -9.78 11.29 -3.93
N THR A 178 -8.73 11.11 -4.72
CA THR A 178 -7.96 12.20 -5.35
C THR A 178 -8.52 12.38 -6.75
N TYR A 179 -9.00 13.58 -7.07
CA TYR A 179 -9.51 13.86 -8.41
C TYR A 179 -8.44 13.56 -9.48
N CYS A 180 -8.76 12.70 -10.43
CA CYS A 180 -7.84 12.21 -11.46
C CYS A 180 -8.41 12.34 -12.89
N GLY A 181 -9.24 13.35 -13.13
CA GLY A 181 -9.81 13.64 -14.45
C GLY A 181 -11.15 12.95 -14.72
N TYR A 182 -11.49 12.82 -16.01
CA TYR A 182 -12.82 12.41 -16.48
C TYR A 182 -13.34 11.13 -15.84
N GLY A 183 -12.55 10.05 -15.87
CA GLY A 183 -12.95 8.74 -15.35
C GLY A 183 -12.89 8.61 -13.82
N HIS A 184 -12.52 9.65 -13.07
CA HIS A 184 -12.44 9.62 -11.61
C HIS A 184 -13.69 9.06 -10.91
N PRO A 185 -14.93 9.42 -11.30
CA PRO A 185 -16.14 8.89 -10.66
C PRO A 185 -16.30 7.37 -10.80
N TYR A 186 -15.57 6.76 -11.74
CA TYR A 186 -15.59 5.33 -12.01
C TYR A 186 -14.35 4.63 -11.44
N MET A 187 -13.43 5.34 -10.79
CA MET A 187 -12.18 4.77 -10.26
C MET A 187 -12.43 4.03 -8.93
N GLU A 188 -13.11 2.89 -9.05
CA GLU A 188 -13.42 2.00 -7.95
C GLU A 188 -13.40 0.52 -8.37
N ILE A 189 -13.12 -0.36 -7.40
CA ILE A 189 -13.40 -1.80 -7.49
C ILE A 189 -14.39 -2.12 -6.38
N ASP A 190 -15.69 -2.15 -6.72
CA ASP A 190 -16.75 -2.48 -5.77
C ASP A 190 -16.68 -3.95 -5.35
N GLY A 191 -16.75 -4.20 -4.04
CA GLY A 191 -16.52 -5.53 -3.47
C GLY A 191 -15.16 -6.14 -3.83
N GLY A 192 -14.12 -5.32 -4.06
CA GLY A 192 -12.76 -5.78 -4.32
C GLY A 192 -12.14 -6.55 -3.14
N ILE A 193 -12.63 -6.34 -1.92
CA ILE A 193 -12.30 -7.14 -0.74
C ILE A 193 -13.59 -7.66 -0.10
N VAL A 194 -13.62 -8.93 0.30
CA VAL A 194 -14.76 -9.57 0.96
C VAL A 194 -14.30 -10.23 2.25
N ILE A 195 -14.96 -9.92 3.37
CA ILE A 195 -14.68 -10.47 4.69
C ILE A 195 -15.83 -11.37 5.15
N GLY A 196 -15.50 -12.66 5.37
CA GLY A 196 -16.42 -13.75 5.70
C GLY A 196 -16.87 -13.88 7.16
#